data_AF-A0A7X8AJT1-F1
#
_entry.id   AF-A0A7X8AJT1-F1
#
_cell.length_a   1.000
_cell.length_b   1.000
_cell.length_c   1.000
_cell.angle_alpha   90.00
_cell.angle_beta   90.00
_cell.angle_gamma   90.00
#
_symmetry.space_group_name_H-M   'P 1'
#
loop_
_entity.id
_entity.type
_entity.pdbx_description
1 polymer ?
#
loop_
_entity_poly.entity_id
_entity_poly.type
_entity_poly.pdbx_seq_one_letter_code
_entity_poly.pdbx_strand_id
1 'polypeptide(L)'
;MLHYSHTQIGTLILIVLGMSILVLLVFFLTGPAPPQVFVVAVFLAIMAFLFSRLTVEIRDDRLVCFFGPGLIRRSIKLENITGCAKVRNSWLYGWGVRLTPHGWMFNIAGLDAVELTLAGGRRFRIGTDEPDRLCAAITSARSLRSRCS
;
A
#
# COMPACT_ATOMS: atom_id res chain seq x y z
N MET A 1 -23.01 2.64 -9.89
CA MET A 1 -21.59 2.99 -9.66
C MET A 1 -20.98 1.85 -8.87
N LEU A 2 -19.98 1.16 -9.40
CA LEU A 2 -19.28 0.12 -8.62
C LEU A 2 -18.37 0.80 -7.62
N HIS A 3 -18.73 0.74 -6.34
CA HIS A 3 -17.89 1.18 -5.25
C HIS A 3 -17.08 -0.04 -4.78
N TYR A 4 -15.77 -0.02 -5.03
CA TYR A 4 -14.84 -1.00 -4.49
C TYR A 4 -13.97 -0.29 -3.48
N SER A 5 -13.84 -0.85 -2.28
CA SER A 5 -12.95 -0.35 -1.24
C SER A 5 -12.44 -1.55 -0.45
N HIS A 6 -11.12 -1.72 -0.42
CA HIS A 6 -10.46 -2.78 0.32
C HIS A 6 -9.30 -2.21 1.13
N THR A 7 -9.22 -2.60 2.40
CA THR A 7 -8.17 -2.14 3.33
C THR A 7 -7.41 -3.33 3.88
N GLN A 8 -6.10 -3.32 3.67
CA GLN A 8 -5.18 -4.30 4.21
C GLN A 8 -4.41 -3.73 5.39
N ILE A 9 -4.22 -4.54 6.43
CA ILE A 9 -3.44 -4.16 7.61
C ILE A 9 -2.00 -4.67 7.45
N GLY A 10 -1.03 -3.81 7.72
CA GLY A 10 0.39 -4.15 7.71
C GLY A 10 0.81 -4.91 8.96
N THR A 11 0.14 -6.02 9.30
CA THR A 11 0.30 -6.72 10.58
C THR A 11 1.77 -7.04 10.90
N LEU A 12 2.54 -7.52 9.91
CA LEU A 12 3.96 -7.80 10.10
C LEU A 12 4.76 -6.54 10.46
N ILE A 13 4.53 -5.43 9.74
CA ILE A 13 5.19 -4.15 9.99
C ILE A 13 4.82 -3.64 11.39
N LEU A 14 3.55 -3.70 11.76
CA LEU A 14 3.06 -3.27 13.07
C LEU A 14 3.65 -4.11 14.22
N ILE A 15 3.75 -5.43 14.06
CA ILE A 15 4.38 -6.30 15.06
C ILE A 15 5.86 -5.97 15.21
N VAL A 16 6.61 -5.87 14.12
CA VAL A 16 8.06 -5.59 14.16
C VAL A 16 8.33 -4.22 14.77
N LEU A 17 7.60 -3.18 14.36
CA LEU A 17 7.75 -1.84 14.92
C LEU A 17 7.29 -1.79 16.39
N GLY A 18 6.17 -2.45 16.72
CA GLY A 18 5.66 -2.53 18.09
C GLY A 18 6.65 -3.21 19.04
N MET A 19 7.24 -4.34 18.63
CA MET A 19 8.28 -5.02 19.40
C MET A 19 9.53 -4.16 19.55
N SER A 20 9.94 -3.44 18.50
CA SER A 20 11.09 -2.54 18.56
C SER A 20 10.86 -1.40 19.55
N ILE A 21 9.67 -0.80 19.54
CA ILE A 21 9.27 0.23 20.51
C ILE A 21 9.22 -0.33 21.92
N LEU A 22 8.70 -1.55 22.11
CA LEU A 22 8.66 -2.22 23.41
C LEU A 22 10.06 -2.44 23.99
N VAL A 23 11.01 -2.90 23.18
CA VAL A 23 12.41 -3.08 23.60
C VAL A 23 13.04 -1.75 24.01
N LEU A 24 12.84 -0.69 23.21
CA LEU A 24 13.34 0.65 23.55
C LEU A 24 12.71 1.20 24.84
N LEU A 25 11.43 0.91 25.08
CA LEU A 25 10.73 1.31 26.30
C LEU A 25 11.29 0.58 27.53
N VAL A 26 11.49 -0.74 27.45
CA VAL A 26 12.11 -1.50 28.55
C VAL A 26 13.51 -0.95 28.85
N PHE A 27 14.33 -0.75 27.82
CA PHE A 27 15.68 -0.16 27.96
C PHE A 27 15.63 1.21 28.62
N PHE A 28 14.66 2.05 28.26
CA PHE A 28 14.45 3.37 28.85
C PHE A 28 14.07 3.31 30.34
N LEU A 29 13.27 2.32 30.73
CA LEU A 29 12.80 2.17 32.11
C LEU A 29 13.84 1.51 33.03
N THR A 30 14.75 0.69 32.50
CA THR A 30 15.72 -0.09 33.30
C THR A 30 17.12 0.50 33.37
N GLY A 31 17.42 1.57 32.63
CA GLY A 31 18.77 2.15 32.58
C GLY A 31 18.80 3.62 32.19
N PRO A 32 19.98 4.28 32.29
CA PRO A 32 20.14 5.67 31.85
C PRO A 32 20.04 5.73 30.32
N ALA A 33 18.85 6.08 29.83
CA ALA A 33 18.60 6.17 28.40
C ALA A 33 19.05 7.54 27.87
N PRO A 34 19.90 7.58 26.83
CA PRO A 34 20.23 8.83 26.17
C PRO A 34 18.98 9.37 25.42
N PRO A 35 18.79 10.70 25.31
CA PRO A 35 17.59 11.31 24.71
C PRO A 35 17.32 10.86 23.26
N GLN A 36 18.35 10.39 22.56
CA GLN A 36 18.27 9.78 21.24
C GLN A 36 17.32 8.58 21.19
N VAL A 37 17.19 7.80 22.28
CA VAL A 37 16.26 6.65 22.37
C VAL A 37 14.82 7.11 22.20
N PHE A 38 14.46 8.24 22.81
CA PHE A 38 13.13 8.82 22.68
C PHE A 38 12.85 9.29 21.26
N VAL A 39 13.83 9.96 20.62
CA VAL A 39 13.71 10.40 19.23
C VAL A 39 13.49 9.22 18.28
N VAL A 40 14.23 8.12 18.47
CA VAL A 40 14.05 6.90 17.67
C VAL A 40 12.67 6.28 17.92
N ALA A 41 12.22 6.18 19.18
CA ALA A 41 10.92 5.62 19.50
C ALA A 41 9.76 6.42 18.86
N VAL A 42 9.81 7.76 18.93
CA VAL A 42 8.83 8.64 18.29
C VAL A 42 8.85 8.46 16.77
N PHE A 43 10.05 8.39 16.17
CA PHE A 43 10.18 8.15 14.73
C PHE A 43 9.56 6.80 14.31
N LEU A 44 9.84 5.71 15.05
CA LEU A 44 9.24 4.40 14.78
C LEU A 44 7.73 4.41 14.94
N ALA A 45 7.18 5.12 15.92
CA ALA A 45 5.74 5.27 16.12
C ALA A 45 5.09 6.00 14.93
N ILE A 46 5.72 7.05 14.40
CA ILE A 46 5.26 7.76 13.20
C ILE A 46 5.27 6.81 11.98
N MET A 47 6.33 6.02 11.81
CA MET A 47 6.40 5.04 10.72
C MET A 47 5.30 3.97 10.85
N ALA A 48 5.06 3.45 12.05
CA ALA A 48 4.00 2.49 12.31
C ALA A 48 2.62 3.06 11.98
N PHE A 49 2.39 4.33 12.32
CA PHE A 49 1.15 5.03 12.00
C PHE A 49 0.95 5.22 10.49
N LEU A 50 1.99 5.67 9.78
CA LEU A 50 1.94 5.90 8.33
C LEU A 50 1.72 4.60 7.54
N PHE A 51 2.42 3.52 7.92
CA PHE A 51 2.36 2.22 7.24
C PHE A 51 1.47 1.21 7.96
N SER A 52 0.49 1.68 8.73
CA SER A 52 -0.43 0.80 9.47
C SER A 52 -1.35 0.01 8.55
N ARG A 53 -1.81 0.63 7.47
CA ARG A 53 -2.77 0.07 6.52
C ARG A 53 -2.51 0.56 5.10
N LEU A 54 -2.95 -0.21 4.11
CA LEU A 54 -3.04 0.18 2.71
C LEU A 54 -4.48 0.03 2.28
N THR A 55 -5.10 1.13 1.86
CA THR A 55 -6.48 1.13 1.34
C THR A 55 -6.47 1.39 -0.15
N VAL A 56 -7.24 0.59 -0.88
CA VAL A 56 -7.43 0.66 -2.31
C VAL A 56 -8.92 0.84 -2.58
N GLU A 57 -9.29 1.97 -3.15
CA GLU A 57 -10.68 2.28 -3.47
C GLU A 57 -10.83 2.76 -4.90
N ILE A 58 -11.99 2.48 -5.51
CA ILE A 58 -12.40 3.04 -6.78
C ILE A 58 -13.48 4.10 -6.50
N ARG A 59 -13.13 5.36 -6.76
CA ARG A 59 -13.96 6.53 -6.48
C ARG A 59 -13.87 7.53 -7.63
N ASP A 60 -15.01 8.07 -8.07
CA ASP A 60 -15.09 9.17 -9.04
C ASP A 60 -14.21 8.96 -10.30
N ASP A 61 -14.32 7.80 -10.94
CA ASP A 61 -13.53 7.38 -12.12
C ASP A 61 -12.01 7.29 -11.89
N ARG A 62 -11.61 7.11 -10.63
CA ARG A 62 -10.21 6.99 -10.22
C ARG A 62 -10.02 5.79 -9.30
N LEU A 63 -8.91 5.09 -9.51
CA LEU A 63 -8.35 4.17 -8.53
C LEU A 63 -7.46 4.99 -7.58
N VAL A 64 -7.81 4.97 -6.29
CA VAL A 64 -7.07 5.66 -5.24
C VAL A 64 -6.48 4.61 -4.30
N CYS A 65 -5.16 4.67 -4.11
CA CYS A 65 -4.44 3.80 -3.20
C CYS A 65 -3.73 4.67 -2.17
N PHE A 66 -3.88 4.42 -0.88
CA PHE A 66 -3.25 5.24 0.15
C PHE A 66 -2.87 4.46 1.40
N PHE A 67 -1.80 4.90 2.06
CA PHE A 67 -1.33 4.33 3.31
C PHE A 67 -1.85 5.11 4.53
N GLY A 68 -2.16 4.39 5.60
CA GLY A 68 -2.47 4.94 6.92
C GLY A 68 -3.58 5.99 6.89
N PRO A 69 -3.31 7.24 7.32
CA PRO A 69 -4.28 8.34 7.31
C PRO A 69 -4.51 8.96 5.91
N GLY A 70 -3.78 8.51 4.88
CA GLY A 70 -3.91 9.05 3.51
C GLY A 70 -2.84 10.07 3.11
N LEU A 71 -1.80 10.27 3.92
CA LEU A 71 -0.68 11.17 3.61
C LEU A 71 0.12 10.69 2.40
N ILE A 72 0.37 9.38 2.33
CA ILE A 72 0.99 8.75 1.17
C ILE A 72 -0.13 8.18 0.31
N ARG A 73 -0.48 8.89 -0.77
CA ARG A 73 -1.57 8.50 -1.67
C ARG A 73 -1.14 8.52 -3.13
N ARG A 74 -1.74 7.63 -3.92
CA ARG A 74 -1.64 7.58 -5.38
C ARG A 74 -3.04 7.55 -5.96
N SER A 75 -3.33 8.48 -6.86
CA SER A 75 -4.58 8.52 -7.62
C SER A 75 -4.26 8.28 -9.10
N ILE A 76 -4.95 7.32 -9.69
CA ILE A 76 -4.80 6.93 -11.09
C ILE A 76 -6.19 6.98 -11.72
N LYS A 77 -6.36 7.75 -12.79
CA LYS A 77 -7.62 7.74 -13.53
C LYS A 77 -7.83 6.38 -14.20
N LEU A 78 -9.06 5.85 -14.16
CA LEU A 78 -9.36 4.56 -14.77
C LEU A 78 -9.12 4.57 -16.29
N GLU A 79 -9.30 5.71 -16.94
CA GLU A 79 -9.00 5.92 -18.37
C GLU A 79 -7.54 5.65 -18.73
N ASN A 80 -6.63 5.92 -17.79
CA ASN A 80 -5.21 5.72 -17.99
C ASN A 80 -4.80 4.27 -17.78
N ILE A 81 -5.66 3.42 -17.22
CA ILE A 81 -5.36 2.01 -17.02
C ILE A 81 -5.66 1.28 -18.33
N THR A 82 -4.66 0.68 -18.95
CA THR A 82 -4.81 -0.10 -20.18
C THR A 82 -4.93 -1.59 -19.89
N GLY A 83 -4.28 -2.09 -18.82
CA GLY A 83 -4.31 -3.49 -18.41
C GLY A 83 -4.24 -3.68 -16.89
N CYS A 84 -4.75 -4.81 -16.44
CA CYS A 84 -4.69 -5.28 -15.05
C CYS A 84 -4.29 -6.76 -15.07
N ALA A 85 -3.19 -7.11 -14.40
CA ALA A 85 -2.72 -8.48 -14.33
C ALA A 85 -2.41 -8.85 -12.88
N LYS A 86 -2.84 -10.05 -12.46
CA LYS A 86 -2.39 -10.65 -11.20
C LYS A 86 -0.93 -11.04 -11.34
N VAL A 87 -0.11 -10.60 -10.40
CA VAL A 87 1.32 -10.90 -10.34
C VAL A 87 1.71 -11.28 -8.93
N ARG A 88 2.85 -11.94 -8.79
CA ARG A 88 3.46 -12.21 -7.50
C ARG A 88 4.77 -11.44 -7.39
N ASN A 89 4.89 -10.62 -6.34
CA ASN A 89 6.10 -9.89 -6.02
C ASN A 89 7.16 -10.83 -5.45
N SER A 90 8.42 -10.55 -5.75
CA SER A 90 9.53 -11.16 -5.03
C SER A 90 9.56 -10.63 -3.61
N TRP A 91 9.88 -11.50 -2.64
CA TRP A 91 10.07 -11.11 -1.25
C TRP A 91 11.18 -10.05 -1.09
N LEU A 92 12.16 -10.05 -2.01
CA LEU A 92 13.25 -9.06 -2.07
C LEU A 92 12.76 -7.62 -2.32
N TYR A 93 11.57 -7.42 -2.89
CA TYR A 93 11.02 -6.07 -3.08
C TYR A 93 10.49 -5.47 -1.78
N GLY A 94 10.26 -6.30 -0.76
CA GLY A 94 9.81 -5.88 0.57
C GLY A 94 8.42 -5.26 0.60
N TRP A 95 8.20 -4.40 1.59
CA TRP A 95 6.93 -3.76 1.89
C TRP A 95 7.09 -2.23 1.95
N GLY A 96 5.98 -1.53 1.74
CA GLY A 96 5.83 -0.08 1.69
C GLY A 96 5.75 0.47 0.27
N VAL A 97 6.24 1.71 0.11
CA VAL A 97 6.37 2.39 -1.18
C VAL A 97 7.76 2.10 -1.75
N ARG A 98 7.82 1.50 -2.94
CA ARG A 98 9.09 1.12 -3.58
C ARG A 98 9.07 1.39 -5.07
N LEU A 99 10.22 1.78 -5.62
CA LEU A 99 10.47 1.75 -7.06
C LEU A 99 11.11 0.40 -7.39
N THR A 100 10.45 -0.38 -8.24
CA THR A 100 10.93 -1.67 -8.72
C THR A 100 11.30 -1.56 -10.21
N PRO A 101 11.99 -2.55 -10.81
CA PRO A 101 12.17 -2.62 -12.26
C PRO A 101 10.85 -2.59 -13.04
N HIS A 102 9.74 -2.93 -12.38
CA HIS A 102 8.37 -2.90 -12.92
C HIS A 102 7.60 -1.63 -12.50
N GLY A 103 8.29 -0.56 -12.16
CA GLY A 103 7.70 0.71 -11.75
C GLY A 103 7.37 0.80 -10.27
N TRP A 104 6.54 1.77 -9.92
CA TRP A 104 6.17 2.03 -8.53
C TRP A 104 5.29 0.92 -7.97
N MET A 105 5.55 0.53 -6.73
CA MET A 105 4.84 -0.51 -6.03
C MET A 105 4.40 -0.01 -4.66
N PHE A 106 3.13 -0.18 -4.35
CA PHE A 106 2.57 -0.03 -3.01
C PHE A 106 2.24 -1.42 -2.50
N ASN A 107 2.93 -1.89 -1.46
CA ASN A 107 2.65 -3.18 -0.83
C ASN A 107 2.63 -3.01 0.69
N ILE A 108 1.75 -3.70 1.41
CA ILE A 108 1.76 -3.67 2.88
C ILE A 108 1.93 -5.05 3.52
N ALA A 109 1.48 -6.10 2.82
CA ALA A 109 1.56 -7.47 3.30
C ALA A 109 1.49 -8.44 2.11
N GLY A 110 2.04 -9.64 2.30
CA GLY A 110 1.98 -10.70 1.28
C GLY A 110 2.87 -10.45 0.06
N LEU A 111 2.81 -11.40 -0.86
CA LEU A 111 3.52 -11.37 -2.15
C LEU A 111 2.55 -11.21 -3.32
N ASP A 112 1.26 -11.48 -3.13
CA ASP A 112 0.26 -11.31 -4.17
C ASP A 112 0.00 -9.83 -4.43
N ALA A 113 -0.12 -9.49 -5.71
CA ALA A 113 -0.29 -8.14 -6.17
C ALA A 113 -1.03 -8.07 -7.50
N VAL A 114 -1.46 -6.87 -7.83
CA VAL A 114 -1.97 -6.49 -9.13
C VAL A 114 -0.99 -5.52 -9.78
N GLU A 115 -0.57 -5.84 -11.01
CA GLU A 115 0.16 -4.93 -11.88
C GLU A 115 -0.81 -4.22 -12.81
N LEU A 116 -0.80 -2.90 -12.75
CA LEU A 116 -1.51 -2.03 -13.67
C LEU A 116 -0.55 -1.57 -14.77
N THR A 117 -0.96 -1.78 -16.01
CA THR A 117 -0.35 -1.14 -17.16
C THR A 117 -1.08 0.17 -17.40
N LEU A 118 -0.32 1.26 -17.45
CA LEU A 118 -0.84 2.60 -17.69
C LEU A 118 -0.57 3.04 -19.13
N ALA A 119 -1.37 3.99 -19.61
CA ALA A 119 -1.13 4.70 -20.85
C ALA A 119 0.29 5.29 -20.85
N GLY A 120 1.00 5.07 -21.95
CA GLY A 120 2.43 5.41 -22.09
C GLY A 120 3.40 4.36 -21.54
N GLY A 121 2.95 3.13 -21.26
CA GLY A 121 3.81 1.99 -20.91
C GLY A 121 4.32 1.97 -19.46
N ARG A 122 3.95 2.97 -18.66
CA ARG A 122 4.27 3.01 -17.22
C ARG A 122 3.53 1.88 -16.50
N ARG A 123 4.15 1.36 -15.44
CA ARG A 123 3.59 0.29 -14.61
C ARG A 123 3.44 0.75 -13.16
N PHE A 124 2.38 0.27 -12.52
CA PHE A 124 2.13 0.49 -11.10
C PHE A 124 1.64 -0.81 -10.46
N ARG A 125 2.26 -1.23 -9.36
CA ARG A 125 1.91 -2.45 -8.63
C ARG A 125 1.23 -2.13 -7.30
N ILE A 126 0.20 -2.90 -7.00
CA ILE A 126 -0.57 -2.80 -5.76
C ILE A 126 -0.58 -4.18 -5.12
N GLY A 127 0.09 -4.33 -3.98
CA GLY A 127 -0.04 -5.51 -3.13
C GLY A 127 -1.49 -5.65 -2.68
N THR A 128 -2.03 -6.86 -2.77
CA THR A 128 -3.40 -7.18 -2.35
C THR A 128 -3.53 -8.67 -2.09
N ASP A 129 -4.32 -9.04 -1.08
CA ASP A 129 -4.73 -10.39 -0.73
C ASP A 129 -5.95 -10.86 -1.54
N GLU A 130 -6.58 -9.96 -2.29
CA GLU A 130 -7.67 -10.28 -3.22
C GLU A 130 -7.42 -9.76 -4.65
N PRO A 131 -6.32 -10.19 -5.32
CA PRO A 131 -5.93 -9.67 -6.62
C PRO A 131 -6.98 -9.89 -7.72
N ASP A 132 -7.69 -11.02 -7.67
CA ASP A 132 -8.72 -11.36 -8.65
C ASP A 132 -9.92 -10.42 -8.53
N ARG A 133 -10.34 -10.08 -7.30
CA ARG A 133 -11.43 -9.13 -7.05
C ARG A 133 -11.04 -7.71 -7.45
N LEU A 134 -9.82 -7.28 -7.15
CA LEU A 134 -9.34 -5.96 -7.54
C LEU A 134 -9.31 -5.80 -9.07
N CYS A 135 -8.77 -6.78 -9.81
CA CYS A 135 -8.79 -6.70 -11.28
C CYS A 135 -10.19 -6.77 -11.86
N ALA A 136 -11.09 -7.58 -11.30
CA ALA A 136 -12.48 -7.61 -11.71
C ALA A 136 -13.16 -6.24 -11.50
N ALA A 137 -12.98 -5.64 -10.33
CA ALA A 137 -13.54 -4.31 -10.00
C ALA A 137 -13.03 -3.22 -10.95
N ILE A 138 -11.72 -3.20 -11.24
CA ILE A 138 -11.13 -2.25 -12.19
C ILE A 138 -11.71 -2.46 -13.60
N THR A 139 -11.82 -3.70 -14.04
CA THR A 139 -12.32 -4.03 -15.39
C THR A 139 -13.79 -3.65 -15.55
N SER A 140 -14.63 -3.97 -14.56
CA SER A 140 -16.05 -3.60 -14.56
C SER A 140 -16.25 -2.09 -14.49
N ALA A 141 -15.45 -1.36 -13.68
CA ALA A 141 -15.52 0.10 -13.63
C ALA A 141 -15.15 0.74 -14.97
N ARG A 142 -14.13 0.20 -15.67
CA ARG A 142 -13.73 0.66 -17.02
C ARG A 142 -14.81 0.39 -18.08
N SER A 143 -15.48 -0.77 -18.04
CA SER A 143 -16.48 -1.12 -19.05
C SER A 143 -17.81 -0.37 -18.90
N LEU A 144 -18.17 0.03 -17.68
CA LEU A 144 -19.32 0.92 -17.45
C LEU A 144 -19.05 2.32 -18.04
N ARG A 145 -17.81 2.80 -17.96
CA ARG A 145 -17.41 4.09 -18.55
C ARG A 145 -17.52 4.08 -20.07
N SER A 146 -17.03 3.04 -20.76
CA SER A 146 -17.08 2.97 -22.23
C SER A 146 -18.49 2.88 -22.81
N ARG A 147 -19.51 2.60 -21.97
CA ARG A 147 -20.92 2.59 -22.39
C ARG A 147 -21.63 3.93 -22.21
N CYS A 148 -21.05 4.85 -21.42
CA CYS A 148 -21.62 6.17 -21.14
C CYS A 148 -20.93 7.32 -21.88
N SER A 149 -19.83 7.04 -22.59
CA SER A 149 -19.14 7.95 -23.52
C SER A 149 -19.61 7.75 -24.94
#